data_AF-A0A2E7D448-F1
#
_entry.id   AF-A0A2E7D448-F1
#
_cell.length_a   1.000
_cell.length_b   1.000
_cell.length_c   1.000
_cell.angle_alpha   90.00
_cell.angle_beta   90.00
_cell.angle_gamma   90.00
#
_symmetry.space_group_name_H-M   'P 1'
#
loop_
_entity.id
_entity.type
_entity.pdbx_description
1 polymer ?
#
loop_
_entity_poly.entity_id
_entity_poly.type
_entity_poly.pdbx_seq_one_letter_code
_entity_poly.pdbx_strand_id
1 'polypeptide(L)'
;MFQSRAVLILAIVIPAGLVASNQPILRQLLGQLNEISHEKRVRALLKQLDSQTFREREEATKQLKQYGEKYIPLIKQFRGQADTLEARRRIDSIVDYIANTKFRSAEVHVVGFYEGHYPTGEGHSGNSHPTGKARVRVTRSETPAVLVLTSYEPIEWKVECEEGANLVQILLSGNHPQSVVGQPEGTPIAELPGRASAYKRGESLEILRATIRQELGKRIATFQGAYSGSGEPVLVKPGAMPSAKTLQQSKVHAVGLYEGQYDGPSHSSGTHPIGTATVRVPASEEPIVLVLMGYEPIRWTIDAADGANIAMIFAGGYYSQSVNGEPRNTPVLIRSSGSYEKTRDAYKKMDAEVKLFTGRSIDTFQGKYAFDDDAFVIDE
;
A
#
# COMPACT_ATOMS: atom_id res chain seq x y z
N MET A 1 -20.46 15.70 53.07
CA MET A 1 -21.45 14.60 52.98
C MET A 1 -22.17 14.72 51.64
N PHE A 2 -21.56 14.23 50.56
CA PHE A 2 -22.22 14.07 49.25
C PHE A 2 -21.62 12.83 48.59
N GLN A 3 -22.53 11.98 48.11
CA GLN A 3 -22.30 10.58 47.78
C GLN A 3 -21.47 10.39 46.51
N SER A 4 -20.44 9.55 46.62
CA SER A 4 -19.81 8.84 45.50
C SER A 4 -20.84 7.95 44.82
N ARG A 5 -21.24 8.31 43.59
CA ARG A 5 -22.08 7.47 42.73
C ARG A 5 -21.23 6.39 42.06
N ALA A 6 -21.45 5.16 42.53
CA ALA A 6 -21.45 3.88 41.82
C ALA A 6 -20.73 3.81 40.47
N VAL A 7 -19.51 3.26 40.48
CA VAL A 7 -19.06 2.38 39.41
C VAL A 7 -19.67 1.02 39.72
N LEU A 8 -20.72 0.66 38.99
CA LEU A 8 -21.35 -0.66 39.08
C LEU A 8 -20.34 -1.68 38.54
N ILE A 9 -19.59 -2.32 39.44
CA ILE A 9 -18.80 -3.51 39.11
C ILE A 9 -19.80 -4.62 38.83
N LEU A 10 -20.08 -4.84 37.54
CA LEU A 10 -20.80 -6.03 37.08
C LEU A 10 -19.85 -7.22 37.25
N ALA A 11 -19.69 -7.70 38.49
CA ALA A 11 -19.09 -8.99 38.77
C ALA A 11 -20.10 -10.08 38.35
N ILE A 12 -20.24 -10.28 37.03
CA ILE A 12 -20.90 -11.48 36.53
C ILE A 12 -19.96 -12.63 36.88
N VAL A 13 -20.32 -13.40 37.90
CA VAL A 13 -19.72 -14.71 38.17
C VAL A 13 -20.11 -15.61 36.99
N ILE A 14 -19.29 -15.62 35.95
CA ILE A 14 -19.46 -16.54 34.82
C ILE A 14 -19.00 -17.93 35.30
N PRO A 15 -19.86 -18.96 35.28
CA PRO A 15 -19.46 -20.32 35.62
C PRO A 15 -18.29 -20.77 34.74
N ALA A 16 -17.28 -21.42 35.33
CA ALA A 16 -16.03 -21.80 34.65
C ALA A 16 -16.23 -22.60 33.34
N GLY A 17 -17.37 -23.29 33.17
CA GLY A 17 -17.72 -24.02 31.95
C GLY A 17 -18.18 -23.17 30.76
N LEU A 18 -18.57 -21.90 30.96
CA LEU A 18 -19.08 -21.02 29.88
C LEU A 18 -17.99 -20.16 29.21
N VAL A 19 -16.76 -20.20 29.73
CA VAL A 19 -15.66 -19.31 29.31
C VAL A 19 -14.98 -19.78 28.01
N ALA A 20 -15.11 -21.06 27.64
CA ALA A 20 -14.50 -21.60 26.44
C ALA A 20 -15.25 -21.24 25.15
N SER A 21 -16.60 -21.16 25.18
CA SER A 21 -17.42 -20.92 23.97
C SER A 21 -17.69 -19.44 23.65
N ASN A 22 -17.45 -18.51 24.59
CA ASN A 22 -17.78 -17.09 24.46
C ASN A 22 -16.56 -16.14 24.38
N GLN A 23 -15.37 -16.67 24.06
CA GLN A 23 -14.13 -15.89 23.89
C GLN A 23 -14.27 -14.64 23.00
N PRO A 24 -14.99 -14.67 21.84
CA PRO A 24 -15.10 -13.50 20.98
C PRO A 24 -15.91 -12.36 21.62
N ILE A 25 -17.03 -12.68 22.27
CA ILE A 25 -17.93 -11.70 22.91
C ILE A 25 -17.23 -11.04 24.10
N LEU A 26 -16.53 -11.82 24.93
CA LEU A 26 -15.75 -11.29 26.05
C LEU A 26 -14.61 -10.38 25.58
N ARG A 27 -13.90 -10.73 24.52
CA ARG A 27 -12.87 -9.86 23.91
C ARG A 27 -13.46 -8.56 23.38
N GLN A 28 -14.62 -8.62 22.73
CA GLN A 28 -15.33 -7.44 22.23
C GLN A 28 -15.76 -6.52 23.37
N LEU A 29 -16.38 -7.06 24.42
CA LEU A 29 -16.82 -6.29 25.59
C LEU A 29 -15.64 -5.66 26.34
N LEU A 30 -14.54 -6.39 26.51
CA LEU A 30 -13.32 -5.85 27.12
C LEU A 30 -12.70 -4.75 26.26
N GLY A 31 -12.73 -4.89 24.93
CA GLY A 31 -12.33 -3.85 23.99
C GLY A 31 -13.16 -2.58 24.16
N GLN A 32 -14.49 -2.71 24.22
CA GLN A 32 -15.41 -1.58 24.43
C GLN A 32 -15.21 -0.90 25.78
N LEU A 33 -15.00 -1.66 26.87
CA LEU A 33 -14.75 -1.09 28.19
C LEU A 33 -13.43 -0.32 28.25
N ASN A 34 -12.37 -0.86 27.63
CA ASN A 34 -11.09 -0.15 27.52
C ASN A 34 -11.23 1.13 26.70
N GLU A 35 -12.02 1.10 25.63
CA GLU A 35 -12.28 2.28 24.79
C GLU A 35 -13.03 3.38 25.55
N ILE A 36 -14.09 3.04 26.28
CA ILE A 36 -14.84 3.98 27.13
C ILE A 36 -13.91 4.61 28.18
N SER A 37 -13.03 3.81 28.79
CA SER A 37 -12.05 4.27 29.78
C SER A 37 -11.07 5.28 29.16
N HIS A 38 -10.54 4.98 27.98
CA HIS A 38 -9.62 5.88 27.28
C HIS A 38 -10.30 7.18 26.85
N GLU A 39 -11.52 7.13 26.29
CA GLU A 39 -12.23 8.34 25.88
C GLU A 39 -12.50 9.26 27.08
N LYS A 40 -12.94 8.70 28.22
CA LYS A 40 -13.15 9.44 29.46
C LYS A 40 -11.86 10.10 29.94
N ARG A 41 -10.73 9.39 29.83
CA ARG A 41 -9.40 9.91 30.19
C ARG A 41 -8.98 11.04 29.26
N VAL A 42 -9.16 10.90 27.94
CA VAL A 42 -8.88 11.95 26.95
C VAL A 42 -9.71 13.20 27.23
N ARG A 43 -11.01 13.06 27.49
CA ARG A 43 -11.89 14.20 27.87
C ARG A 43 -11.41 14.89 29.15
N ALA A 44 -10.94 14.14 30.15
CA ALA A 44 -10.39 14.72 31.37
C ALA A 44 -9.10 15.52 31.10
N LEU A 45 -8.19 14.98 30.27
CA LEU A 45 -6.96 15.67 29.87
C LEU A 45 -7.26 16.92 29.04
N LEU A 46 -8.25 16.87 28.14
CA LEU A 46 -8.68 18.03 27.35
C LEU A 46 -9.15 19.18 28.25
N LYS A 47 -9.93 18.89 29.30
CA LYS A 47 -10.31 19.90 30.31
C LYS A 47 -9.11 20.49 31.07
N GLN A 48 -8.06 19.70 31.29
CA GLN A 48 -6.84 20.17 31.96
C GLN A 48 -6.02 21.12 31.09
N LEU A 49 -6.26 21.20 29.77
CA LEU A 49 -5.61 22.18 28.91
C LEU A 49 -6.01 23.63 29.25
N ASP A 50 -7.16 23.84 29.88
CA ASP A 50 -7.61 25.13 30.40
C ASP A 50 -7.27 25.34 31.89
N SER A 51 -6.48 24.46 32.52
CA SER A 51 -6.06 24.64 33.91
C SER A 51 -5.33 25.96 34.09
N GLN A 52 -5.50 26.62 35.25
CA GLN A 52 -4.71 27.80 35.62
C GLN A 52 -3.24 27.45 35.87
N THR A 53 -2.96 26.20 36.24
CA THR A 53 -1.61 25.73 36.55
C THR A 53 -0.88 25.26 35.30
N PHE A 54 0.23 25.93 34.96
CA PHE A 54 1.05 25.59 33.77
C PHE A 54 1.47 24.11 33.73
N ARG A 55 1.90 23.57 34.88
CA ARG A 55 2.33 22.17 35.00
C ARG A 55 1.24 21.17 34.59
N GLU A 56 -0.01 21.44 34.93
CA GLU A 56 -1.13 20.57 34.57
C GLU A 56 -1.42 20.63 33.08
N ARG A 57 -1.39 21.82 32.48
CA ARG A 57 -1.55 21.99 31.03
C ARG A 57 -0.46 21.25 30.25
N GLU A 58 0.78 21.36 30.71
CA GLU A 58 1.94 20.74 30.06
C GLU A 58 1.89 19.21 30.14
N GLU A 59 1.57 18.66 31.30
CA GLU A 59 1.41 17.22 31.48
C GLU A 59 0.22 16.67 30.69
N ALA A 60 -0.91 17.39 30.65
CA ALA A 60 -2.05 17.04 29.82
C ALA A 60 -1.70 17.04 28.32
N THR A 61 -0.94 18.05 27.86
CA THR A 61 -0.45 18.13 26.48
C THR A 61 0.43 16.92 26.14
N LYS A 62 1.36 16.57 27.02
CA LYS A 62 2.26 15.42 26.84
C LYS A 62 1.48 14.10 26.78
N GLN A 63 0.52 13.90 27.67
CA GLN A 63 -0.31 12.69 27.67
C GLN A 63 -1.20 12.61 26.43
N LEU A 64 -1.85 13.70 26.03
CA LEU A 64 -2.71 13.71 24.84
C LEU A 64 -1.95 13.34 23.56
N LYS A 65 -0.68 13.76 23.43
CA LYS A 65 0.20 13.35 22.32
C LYS A 65 0.42 11.84 22.23
N GLN A 66 0.22 11.09 23.31
CA GLN A 66 0.41 9.64 23.35
C GLN A 66 -0.85 8.85 22.95
N TYR A 67 -2.05 9.47 22.97
CA TYR A 67 -3.31 8.77 22.66
C TYR A 67 -3.49 8.50 21.15
N GLY A 68 -2.66 9.11 20.29
CA GLY A 68 -2.65 8.86 18.85
C GLY A 68 -3.87 9.39 18.11
N GLU A 69 -4.03 8.97 16.84
CA GLU A 69 -4.98 9.56 15.90
C GLU A 69 -6.44 9.28 16.19
N LYS A 70 -6.74 8.15 16.82
CA LYS A 70 -8.12 7.71 17.11
C LYS A 70 -8.93 8.78 17.82
N TYR A 71 -8.28 9.64 18.61
CA TYR A 71 -8.92 10.70 19.37
C TYR A 71 -8.86 12.09 18.71
N ILE A 72 -8.29 12.23 17.51
CA ILE A 72 -8.26 13.52 16.79
C ILE A 72 -9.67 14.11 16.60
N PRO A 73 -10.72 13.35 16.20
CA PRO A 73 -12.06 13.92 16.07
C PRO A 73 -12.56 14.53 17.38
N LEU A 74 -12.33 13.83 18.51
CA LEU A 74 -12.70 14.31 19.84
C LEU A 74 -11.87 15.53 20.27
N ILE A 75 -10.56 15.52 20.01
CA ILE A 75 -9.65 16.64 20.29
C ILE A 75 -10.07 17.89 19.48
N LYS A 76 -10.39 17.72 18.19
CA LYS A 76 -10.91 18.79 17.32
C LYS A 76 -12.28 19.30 17.76
N GLN A 77 -13.17 18.42 18.20
CA GLN A 77 -14.46 18.82 18.77
C GLN A 77 -14.27 19.73 19.99
N PHE A 78 -13.34 19.37 20.89
CA PHE A 78 -13.04 20.16 22.08
C PHE A 78 -12.43 21.53 21.74
N ARG A 79 -11.69 21.65 20.63
CA ARG A 79 -11.17 22.93 20.14
C ARG A 79 -12.26 24.00 19.99
N GLY A 80 -13.43 23.62 19.47
CA GLY A 80 -14.58 24.53 19.31
C GLY A 80 -15.24 24.94 20.63
N GLN A 81 -14.98 24.18 21.71
CA GLN A 81 -15.55 24.39 23.05
C GLN A 81 -14.56 25.03 24.03
N ALA A 82 -13.28 25.12 23.68
CA ALA A 82 -12.24 25.64 24.56
C ALA A 82 -12.43 27.14 24.82
N ASP A 83 -12.45 27.52 26.09
CA ASP A 83 -12.71 28.89 26.56
C ASP A 83 -11.52 29.81 26.32
N THR A 84 -10.30 29.28 26.35
CA THR A 84 -9.08 30.08 26.22
C THR A 84 -8.41 29.92 24.85
N LEU A 85 -7.77 31.00 24.38
CA LEU A 85 -6.94 30.96 23.18
C LEU A 85 -5.75 30.00 23.33
N GLU A 86 -5.20 29.90 24.54
CA GLU A 86 -4.07 29.02 24.85
C GLU A 86 -4.45 27.54 24.69
N ALA A 87 -5.60 27.11 25.23
CA ALA A 87 -6.06 25.74 25.04
C ALA A 87 -6.31 25.41 23.56
N ARG A 88 -6.89 26.33 22.78
CA ARG A 88 -7.06 26.16 21.32
C ARG A 88 -5.71 25.97 20.62
N ARG A 89 -4.70 26.79 20.94
CA ARG A 89 -3.34 26.66 20.39
C ARG A 89 -2.66 25.34 20.78
N ARG A 90 -2.83 24.88 22.02
CA ARG A 90 -2.31 23.58 22.47
C ARG A 90 -2.98 22.43 21.75
N ILE A 91 -4.30 22.50 21.54
CA ILE A 91 -5.04 21.52 20.76
C ILE A 91 -4.50 21.45 19.33
N ASP A 92 -4.33 22.61 18.68
CA ASP A 92 -3.74 22.68 17.33
C ASP A 92 -2.34 22.05 17.31
N SER A 93 -1.49 22.38 18.28
CA SER A 93 -0.15 21.79 18.43
C SER A 93 -0.17 20.27 18.68
N ILE A 94 -1.15 19.74 19.41
CA ILE A 94 -1.30 18.30 19.65
C ILE A 94 -1.71 17.60 18.36
N VAL A 95 -2.69 18.15 17.63
CA VAL A 95 -3.14 17.61 16.34
C VAL A 95 -1.98 17.61 15.35
N ASP A 96 -1.24 18.71 15.24
CA ASP A 96 -0.07 18.83 14.37
C ASP A 96 1.03 17.84 14.76
N TYR A 97 1.28 17.66 16.07
CA TYR A 97 2.26 16.70 16.56
C TYR A 97 1.89 15.26 16.19
N ILE A 98 0.63 14.87 16.38
CA ILE A 98 0.15 13.52 16.05
C ILE A 98 0.25 13.29 14.54
N ALA A 99 -0.23 14.23 13.73
CA ALA A 99 -0.14 14.16 12.27
C ALA A 99 1.32 14.07 11.78
N ASN A 100 2.22 14.90 12.34
CA ASN A 100 3.64 14.88 11.99
C ASN A 100 4.34 13.59 12.45
N THR A 101 3.98 13.04 13.62
CA THR A 101 4.51 11.76 14.09
C THR A 101 4.14 10.64 13.14
N LYS A 102 2.86 10.57 12.75
CA LYS A 102 2.37 9.62 11.76
C LYS A 102 3.13 9.74 10.44
N PHE A 103 3.22 10.96 9.91
CA PHE A 103 3.95 11.23 8.69
C PHE A 103 5.40 10.79 8.81
N ARG A 104 6.10 11.08 9.91
CA ARG A 104 7.49 10.67 10.16
C ARG A 104 7.69 9.16 10.19
N SER A 105 6.71 8.39 10.68
CA SER A 105 6.74 6.92 10.61
C SER A 105 6.30 6.34 9.26
N ALA A 106 5.72 7.15 8.37
CA ALA A 106 5.15 6.64 7.14
C ALA A 106 6.19 6.07 6.17
N GLU A 107 5.86 4.95 5.53
CA GLU A 107 6.57 4.41 4.37
C GLU A 107 6.20 5.20 3.11
N VAL A 108 7.16 5.38 2.18
CA VAL A 108 6.90 6.04 0.90
C VAL A 108 6.76 4.99 -0.19
N HIS A 109 5.59 4.89 -0.78
CA HIS A 109 5.30 3.99 -1.89
C HIS A 109 5.11 4.78 -3.17
N VAL A 110 5.86 4.44 -4.21
CA VAL A 110 5.81 5.12 -5.50
C VAL A 110 5.15 4.20 -6.52
N VAL A 111 4.12 4.70 -7.21
CA VAL A 111 3.49 4.05 -8.36
C VAL A 111 3.72 4.93 -9.58
N GLY A 112 4.26 4.34 -10.64
CA GLY A 112 4.73 5.09 -11.80
C GLY A 112 4.31 4.49 -13.14
N PHE A 113 3.68 5.29 -14.01
CA PHE A 113 3.34 4.89 -15.36
C PHE A 113 3.87 5.85 -16.42
N TYR A 114 4.22 5.38 -17.61
CA TYR A 114 4.47 6.32 -18.71
C TYR A 114 3.13 6.95 -19.11
N GLU A 115 2.12 6.12 -19.32
CA GLU A 115 0.76 6.50 -19.70
C GLU A 115 -0.32 5.77 -18.89
N GLY A 116 -1.52 6.33 -18.87
CA GLY A 116 -2.67 5.67 -18.25
C GLY A 116 -3.33 4.64 -19.19
N HIS A 117 -4.36 3.98 -18.68
CA HIS A 117 -5.25 3.16 -19.46
C HIS A 117 -6.22 4.02 -20.29
N TYR A 118 -6.41 3.67 -21.56
CA TYR A 118 -7.33 4.35 -22.49
C TYR A 118 -8.45 3.38 -22.93
N PRO A 119 -9.61 3.36 -22.23
CA PRO A 119 -10.68 2.40 -22.52
C PRO A 119 -11.25 2.51 -23.94
N THR A 120 -11.22 3.70 -24.52
CA THR A 120 -11.76 4.00 -25.85
C THR A 120 -10.73 3.82 -26.98
N GLY A 121 -9.51 3.40 -26.65
CA GLY A 121 -8.41 3.22 -27.62
C GLY A 121 -7.76 4.52 -28.09
N GLU A 122 -8.13 5.67 -27.50
CA GLU A 122 -7.45 6.94 -27.74
C GLU A 122 -6.03 6.88 -27.15
N GLY A 123 -5.05 6.48 -27.96
CA GLY A 123 -3.63 6.54 -27.56
C GLY A 123 -3.10 7.97 -27.54
N HIS A 124 -2.01 8.18 -26.80
CA HIS A 124 -1.27 9.43 -26.91
C HIS A 124 -0.57 9.54 -28.28
N SER A 125 -0.35 10.76 -28.74
CA SER A 125 0.48 11.06 -29.90
C SER A 125 1.27 12.34 -29.63
N GLY A 126 2.25 12.67 -30.46
CA GLY A 126 3.15 13.81 -30.19
C GLY A 126 2.47 15.17 -29.95
N ASN A 127 1.24 15.37 -30.42
CA ASN A 127 0.45 16.59 -30.22
C ASN A 127 -0.84 16.36 -29.41
N SER A 128 -1.11 15.12 -28.97
CA SER A 128 -2.34 14.77 -28.25
C SER A 128 -2.00 13.97 -27.01
N HIS A 129 -2.31 14.56 -25.86
CA HIS A 129 -2.07 13.97 -24.54
C HIS A 129 -3.44 13.76 -23.85
N PRO A 130 -4.25 12.78 -24.29
CA PRO A 130 -5.51 12.49 -23.63
C PRO A 130 -5.24 12.02 -22.20
N THR A 131 -6.15 12.36 -21.28
CA THR A 131 -6.04 11.92 -19.89
C THR A 131 -6.33 10.43 -19.78
N GLY A 132 -5.28 9.66 -19.50
CA GLY A 132 -5.40 8.24 -19.21
C GLY A 132 -5.94 8.00 -17.81
N LYS A 133 -6.36 6.77 -17.52
CA LYS A 133 -6.87 6.37 -16.20
C LYS A 133 -5.94 5.37 -15.55
N ALA A 134 -5.72 5.49 -14.25
CA ALA A 134 -5.05 4.45 -13.49
C ALA A 134 -5.70 4.26 -12.13
N ARG A 135 -5.56 3.05 -11.59
CA ARG A 135 -6.13 2.68 -10.30
C ARG A 135 -5.02 2.25 -9.36
N VAL A 136 -5.10 2.69 -8.12
CA VAL A 136 -4.21 2.27 -7.04
C VAL A 136 -5.08 1.86 -5.86
N ARG A 137 -4.80 0.71 -5.26
CA ARG A 137 -5.47 0.26 -4.05
C ARG A 137 -4.47 0.16 -2.91
N VAL A 138 -4.70 0.92 -1.85
CA VAL A 138 -3.93 0.85 -0.61
C VAL A 138 -4.63 -0.13 0.33
N THR A 139 -3.93 -1.20 0.69
CA THR A 139 -4.50 -2.23 1.55
C THR A 139 -4.50 -1.81 3.01
N ARG A 140 -5.30 -2.51 3.82
CA ARG A 140 -5.29 -2.33 5.28
C ARG A 140 -3.88 -2.55 5.84
N SER A 141 -3.40 -1.62 6.64
CA SER A 141 -2.11 -1.71 7.32
C SER A 141 -2.05 -0.75 8.50
N GLU A 142 -1.38 -1.16 9.59
CA GLU A 142 -1.06 -0.25 10.70
C GLU A 142 0.08 0.71 10.30
N THR A 143 0.92 0.31 9.34
CA THR A 143 2.02 1.13 8.83
C THR A 143 1.47 2.30 8.03
N PRO A 144 1.72 3.56 8.45
CA PRO A 144 1.27 4.71 7.70
C PRO A 144 1.98 4.78 6.34
N ALA A 145 1.29 5.29 5.32
CA ALA A 145 1.82 5.34 3.96
C ALA A 145 1.69 6.73 3.34
N VAL A 146 2.76 7.19 2.70
CA VAL A 146 2.75 8.28 1.70
C VAL A 146 2.74 7.62 0.33
N LEU A 147 1.76 7.98 -0.50
CA LEU A 147 1.66 7.50 -1.87
C LEU A 147 2.19 8.57 -2.83
N VAL A 148 3.20 8.24 -3.64
CA VAL A 148 3.68 9.09 -4.71
C VAL A 148 3.20 8.51 -6.03
N LEU A 149 2.41 9.29 -6.77
CA LEU A 149 1.88 8.91 -8.07
C LEU A 149 2.61 9.72 -9.13
N THR A 150 3.21 9.01 -10.08
CA THR A 150 4.04 9.65 -11.09
C THR A 150 3.77 9.16 -12.49
N SER A 151 3.70 10.09 -13.45
CA SER A 151 3.64 9.70 -14.85
C SER A 151 4.18 10.72 -15.81
N TYR A 152 4.51 10.25 -17.01
CA TYR A 152 4.85 11.14 -18.10
C TYR A 152 3.57 11.82 -18.60
N GLU A 153 2.65 11.06 -19.17
CA GLU A 153 1.36 11.52 -19.70
C GLU A 153 0.36 11.95 -18.60
N PRO A 154 -0.68 12.73 -18.93
CA PRO A 154 -1.71 13.10 -17.97
C PRO A 154 -2.51 11.88 -17.53
N ILE A 155 -2.65 11.69 -16.22
CA ILE A 155 -3.40 10.58 -15.64
C ILE A 155 -4.38 11.09 -14.57
N GLU A 156 -5.62 10.60 -14.66
CA GLU A 156 -6.57 10.60 -13.55
C GLU A 156 -6.37 9.32 -12.73
N TRP A 157 -5.87 9.50 -11.50
CA TRP A 157 -5.59 8.43 -10.57
C TRP A 157 -6.79 8.19 -9.65
N LYS A 158 -7.44 7.04 -9.81
CA LYS A 158 -8.42 6.57 -8.84
C LYS A 158 -7.73 5.83 -7.70
N VAL A 159 -7.69 6.44 -6.53
CA VAL A 159 -7.15 5.84 -5.31
C VAL A 159 -8.27 5.18 -4.53
N GLU A 160 -8.11 3.90 -4.24
CA GLU A 160 -9.01 3.10 -3.42
C GLU A 160 -8.28 2.74 -2.12
N CYS A 161 -8.95 2.86 -0.98
CA CYS A 161 -8.39 2.48 0.32
C CYS A 161 -9.30 1.43 0.95
N GLU A 162 -8.72 0.31 1.39
CA GLU A 162 -9.45 -0.66 2.19
C GLU A 162 -9.79 -0.08 3.57
N GLU A 163 -10.79 -0.65 4.23
CA GLU A 163 -11.10 -0.29 5.61
C GLU A 163 -9.89 -0.56 6.52
N GLY A 164 -9.43 0.47 7.22
CA GLY A 164 -8.20 0.43 8.03
C GLY A 164 -6.91 0.62 7.23
N ALA A 165 -6.97 1.02 5.96
CA ALA A 165 -5.79 1.51 5.24
C ALA A 165 -5.32 2.84 5.85
N ASN A 166 -4.00 3.00 5.99
CA ASN A 166 -3.40 4.11 6.72
C ASN A 166 -2.69 5.12 5.80
N LEU A 167 -3.43 5.67 4.82
CA LEU A 167 -2.90 6.63 3.86
C LEU A 167 -2.83 8.04 4.45
N VAL A 168 -1.61 8.61 4.51
CA VAL A 168 -1.35 9.90 5.19
C VAL A 168 -1.26 11.08 4.24
N GLN A 169 -0.81 10.84 3.01
CA GLN A 169 -0.63 11.87 2.01
C GLN A 169 -0.50 11.25 0.62
N ILE A 170 -0.95 11.97 -0.39
CA ILE A 170 -0.71 11.67 -1.79
C ILE A 170 0.16 12.80 -2.38
N LEU A 171 1.20 12.42 -3.11
CA LEU A 171 2.11 13.31 -3.81
C LEU A 171 2.07 13.03 -5.31
N LEU A 172 1.90 14.06 -6.11
CA LEU A 172 1.87 13.97 -7.56
C LEU A 172 3.18 14.45 -8.16
N SER A 173 3.70 13.75 -9.17
CA SER A 173 4.85 14.22 -9.93
C SER A 173 4.77 13.76 -11.38
N GLY A 174 4.86 14.67 -12.34
CA GLY A 174 4.78 14.28 -13.74
C GLY A 174 5.14 15.39 -14.70
N ASN A 175 5.21 15.03 -15.98
CA ASN A 175 5.49 15.99 -17.05
C ASN A 175 4.22 16.75 -17.48
N HIS A 176 3.08 16.07 -17.35
CA HIS A 176 1.75 16.58 -17.68
C HIS A 176 0.85 16.62 -16.43
N PRO A 177 -0.31 17.31 -16.48
CA PRO A 177 -1.23 17.42 -15.34
C PRO A 177 -1.67 16.07 -14.79
N GLN A 178 -1.71 15.96 -13.46
CA GLN A 178 -2.13 14.77 -12.74
C GLN A 178 -3.35 15.12 -11.89
N SER A 179 -4.34 14.22 -11.82
CA SER A 179 -5.49 14.39 -10.94
C SER A 179 -5.73 13.15 -10.09
N VAL A 180 -6.35 13.31 -8.92
CA VAL A 180 -6.66 12.21 -8.01
C VAL A 180 -8.14 12.25 -7.67
N VAL A 181 -8.75 11.07 -7.68
CA VAL A 181 -10.13 10.85 -7.26
C VAL A 181 -10.22 9.64 -6.32
N GLY A 182 -11.23 9.61 -5.44
CA GLY A 182 -11.53 8.47 -4.58
C GLY A 182 -10.69 8.34 -3.30
N GLN A 183 -9.73 9.22 -3.07
CA GLN A 183 -8.93 9.25 -1.84
C GLN A 183 -9.81 9.44 -0.58
N PRO A 184 -9.37 8.95 0.60
CA PRO A 184 -10.08 9.18 1.84
C PRO A 184 -10.25 10.68 2.16
N GLU A 185 -11.36 11.02 2.83
CA GLU A 185 -11.63 12.40 3.22
C GLU A 185 -10.51 12.95 4.11
N GLY A 186 -10.04 14.16 3.79
CA GLY A 186 -8.98 14.83 4.53
C GLY A 186 -7.56 14.32 4.25
N THR A 187 -7.35 13.33 3.37
CA THR A 187 -6.01 12.97 2.87
C THR A 187 -5.45 14.11 2.03
N PRO A 188 -4.34 14.76 2.44
CA PRO A 188 -3.75 15.85 1.68
C PRO A 188 -3.19 15.36 0.34
N ILE A 189 -3.39 16.17 -0.70
CA ILE A 189 -2.78 16.00 -2.01
C ILE A 189 -1.85 17.19 -2.25
N ALA A 190 -0.62 16.93 -2.68
CA ALA A 190 0.33 17.97 -3.08
C ALA A 190 1.14 17.54 -4.31
N GLU A 191 1.72 18.50 -5.02
CA GLU A 191 2.68 18.23 -6.10
C GLU A 191 4.10 18.27 -5.57
N LEU A 192 4.95 17.35 -6.04
CA LEU A 192 6.38 17.41 -5.81
C LEU A 192 7.02 18.49 -6.72
N PRO A 193 8.00 19.24 -6.22
CA PRO A 193 8.75 20.18 -7.04
C PRO A 193 9.61 19.43 -8.06
N GLY A 194 9.74 20.02 -9.25
CA GLY A 194 10.43 19.37 -10.37
C GLY A 194 9.54 18.35 -11.07
N ARG A 195 9.42 18.50 -12.39
CA ARG A 195 8.64 17.59 -13.24
C ARG A 195 9.44 16.30 -13.44
N ALA A 196 9.39 15.40 -12.45
CA ALA A 196 10.04 14.10 -12.50
C ALA A 196 8.99 13.00 -12.75
N SER A 197 9.01 12.42 -13.94
CA SER A 197 8.19 11.25 -14.27
C SER A 197 9.03 9.98 -14.22
N ALA A 198 8.64 9.01 -13.40
CA ALA A 198 9.37 7.75 -13.27
C ALA A 198 8.44 6.54 -13.33
N TYR A 199 8.49 5.80 -14.44
CA TYR A 199 7.71 4.56 -14.63
C TYR A 199 8.58 3.30 -14.71
N LYS A 200 9.89 3.49 -14.77
CA LYS A 200 10.91 2.45 -14.75
C LYS A 200 12.12 2.89 -13.96
N ARG A 201 12.97 1.94 -13.61
CA ARG A 201 14.29 2.25 -13.04
C ARG A 201 15.17 2.94 -14.08
N GLY A 202 15.90 3.96 -13.64
CA GLY A 202 16.74 4.78 -14.48
C GLY A 202 16.94 6.17 -13.86
N GLU A 203 17.50 7.07 -14.65
CA GLU A 203 17.82 8.44 -14.23
C GLU A 203 16.61 9.18 -13.63
N SER A 204 15.45 9.11 -14.28
CA SER A 204 14.24 9.80 -13.79
C SER A 204 13.78 9.30 -12.40
N LEU A 205 13.93 8.01 -12.11
CA LEU A 205 13.64 7.47 -10.77
C LEU A 205 14.65 7.97 -9.73
N GLU A 206 15.92 8.13 -10.09
CA GLU A 206 16.94 8.66 -9.18
C GLU A 206 16.75 10.16 -8.91
N ILE A 207 16.32 10.93 -9.91
CA ILE A 207 15.89 12.32 -9.72
C ILE A 207 14.68 12.36 -8.77
N LEU A 208 13.63 11.56 -9.04
CA LEU A 208 12.45 11.49 -8.18
C LEU A 208 12.81 11.06 -6.75
N ARG A 209 13.74 10.11 -6.59
CA ARG A 209 14.25 9.68 -5.29
C ARG A 209 14.96 10.81 -4.55
N ALA A 210 15.77 11.59 -5.24
CA ALA A 210 16.45 12.75 -4.66
C ALA A 210 15.42 13.81 -4.21
N THR A 211 14.42 14.12 -5.05
CA THR A 211 13.32 15.02 -4.70
C THR A 211 12.54 14.53 -3.49
N ILE A 212 12.10 13.27 -3.47
CA ILE A 212 11.38 12.68 -2.33
C ILE A 212 12.22 12.77 -1.05
N ARG A 213 13.53 12.53 -1.16
CA ARG A 213 14.43 12.62 -0.02
C ARG A 213 14.60 14.05 0.48
N GLN A 214 14.68 15.01 -0.44
CA GLN A 214 14.78 16.43 -0.12
C GLN A 214 13.49 16.94 0.55
N GLU A 215 12.33 16.63 -0.02
CA GLU A 215 11.04 17.16 0.42
C GLU A 215 10.51 16.45 1.68
N LEU A 216 10.70 15.12 1.78
CA LEU A 216 10.10 14.33 2.86
C LEU A 216 11.12 13.85 3.89
N GLY A 217 12.43 13.95 3.60
CA GLY A 217 13.47 13.34 4.44
C GLY A 217 13.44 11.80 4.43
N LYS A 218 12.73 11.18 3.48
CA LYS A 218 12.43 9.73 3.47
C LYS A 218 13.05 9.01 2.28
N ARG A 219 13.17 7.69 2.42
CA ARG A 219 13.53 6.79 1.32
C ARG A 219 12.26 6.16 0.75
N ILE A 220 12.31 5.80 -0.52
CA ILE A 220 11.26 4.99 -1.18
C ILE A 220 11.31 3.58 -0.57
N ALA A 221 10.19 3.13 0.01
CA ALA A 221 10.00 1.78 0.51
C ALA A 221 9.73 0.80 -0.65
N THR A 222 8.80 1.16 -1.54
CA THR A 222 8.52 0.40 -2.76
C THR A 222 8.39 1.31 -3.96
N PHE A 223 8.94 0.90 -5.08
CA PHE A 223 8.64 1.47 -6.40
C PHE A 223 7.95 0.40 -7.22
N GLN A 224 6.81 0.75 -7.83
CA GLN A 224 6.05 -0.10 -8.73
C GLN A 224 5.83 0.67 -10.03
N GLY A 225 6.29 0.15 -11.16
CA GLY A 225 6.17 0.88 -12.40
C GLY A 225 6.05 0.01 -13.64
N ALA A 226 5.33 0.54 -14.63
CA ALA A 226 5.07 -0.10 -15.92
C ALA A 226 4.95 0.97 -17.02
N TYR A 227 5.01 0.57 -18.29
CA TYR A 227 4.80 1.53 -19.38
C TYR A 227 3.39 2.11 -19.35
N SER A 228 2.36 1.27 -19.40
CA SER A 228 0.96 1.71 -19.43
C SER A 228 0.18 1.14 -18.25
N GLY A 229 -0.77 1.90 -17.70
CA GLY A 229 -1.75 1.39 -16.75
C GLY A 229 -2.68 0.34 -17.40
N SER A 230 -2.91 -0.79 -16.73
CA SER A 230 -3.78 -1.86 -17.25
C SER A 230 -5.27 -1.63 -17.00
N GLY A 231 -5.64 -0.57 -16.27
CA GLY A 231 -7.02 -0.38 -15.76
C GLY A 231 -7.32 -1.22 -14.51
N GLU A 232 -6.47 -2.19 -14.17
CA GLU A 232 -6.50 -2.90 -12.89
C GLU A 232 -5.77 -2.11 -11.80
N PRO A 233 -6.18 -2.25 -10.52
CA PRO A 233 -5.53 -1.55 -9.42
C PRO A 233 -4.12 -2.10 -9.15
N VAL A 234 -3.13 -1.20 -9.07
CA VAL A 234 -1.84 -1.53 -8.45
C VAL A 234 -2.03 -1.61 -6.93
N LEU A 235 -1.69 -2.75 -6.34
CA LEU A 235 -1.78 -2.94 -4.91
C LEU A 235 -0.58 -2.32 -4.20
N VAL A 236 -0.84 -1.47 -3.23
CA VAL A 236 0.16 -0.91 -2.32
C VAL A 236 -0.09 -1.51 -0.94
N LYS A 237 0.90 -2.25 -0.42
CA LYS A 237 0.83 -2.97 0.86
C LYS A 237 1.88 -2.46 1.85
N PRO A 238 1.60 -1.36 2.58
CA PRO A 238 2.54 -0.79 3.54
C PRO A 238 2.90 -1.79 4.66
N GLY A 239 4.17 -1.87 5.03
CA GLY A 239 4.66 -2.78 6.07
C GLY A 239 4.68 -4.26 5.69
N ALA A 240 4.32 -4.64 4.47
CA ALA A 240 4.29 -6.04 4.02
C ALA A 240 5.65 -6.56 3.53
N MET A 241 6.67 -5.71 3.43
CA MET A 241 7.99 -6.11 2.91
C MET A 241 8.65 -7.13 3.85
N PRO A 242 9.10 -8.31 3.35
CA PRO A 242 9.76 -9.31 4.17
C PRO A 242 11.14 -8.85 4.60
N SER A 243 11.65 -9.46 5.67
CA SER A 243 13.02 -9.19 6.11
C SER A 243 14.04 -9.64 5.05
N ALA A 244 15.20 -8.98 5.00
CA ALA A 244 16.29 -9.39 4.11
C ALA A 244 16.72 -10.85 4.35
N LYS A 245 16.68 -11.31 5.62
CA LYS A 245 16.96 -12.70 5.97
C LYS A 245 15.94 -13.65 5.32
N THR A 246 14.65 -13.34 5.42
CA THR A 246 13.59 -14.13 4.78
C THR A 246 13.83 -14.25 3.29
N LEU A 247 14.11 -13.13 2.61
CA LEU A 247 14.33 -13.12 1.15
C LEU A 247 15.58 -13.89 0.72
N GLN A 248 16.67 -13.81 1.49
CA GLN A 248 17.90 -14.55 1.20
C GLN A 248 17.76 -16.06 1.39
N GLN A 249 16.81 -16.47 2.23
CA GLN A 249 16.47 -17.88 2.47
C GLN A 249 15.43 -18.41 1.47
N SER A 250 14.90 -17.57 0.58
CA SER A 250 13.83 -17.97 -0.32
C SER A 250 14.31 -18.75 -1.54
N LYS A 251 13.49 -19.72 -1.98
CA LYS A 251 13.52 -20.24 -3.34
C LYS A 251 12.88 -19.22 -4.29
N VAL A 252 13.50 -18.99 -5.43
CA VAL A 252 13.08 -18.01 -6.43
C VAL A 252 12.61 -18.74 -7.68
N HIS A 253 11.30 -18.74 -7.91
CA HIS A 253 10.70 -19.40 -9.06
C HIS A 253 10.13 -18.37 -10.03
N ALA A 254 10.39 -18.57 -11.32
CA ALA A 254 9.97 -17.65 -12.35
C ALA A 254 9.05 -18.32 -13.38
N VAL A 255 8.01 -17.60 -13.78
CA VAL A 255 7.09 -17.95 -14.85
C VAL A 255 7.11 -16.83 -15.89
N GLY A 256 7.24 -17.19 -17.16
CA GLY A 256 7.29 -16.27 -18.27
C GLY A 256 6.26 -16.58 -19.34
N LEU A 257 5.48 -15.58 -19.76
CA LEU A 257 4.51 -15.65 -20.84
C LEU A 257 4.67 -14.48 -21.80
N TYR A 258 4.55 -14.71 -23.11
CA TYR A 258 4.41 -13.60 -24.04
C TYR A 258 3.01 -13.01 -23.87
N GLU A 259 1.99 -13.87 -23.91
CA GLU A 259 0.59 -13.50 -23.71
C GLU A 259 -0.14 -14.51 -22.82
N GLY A 260 -1.12 -14.01 -22.06
CA GLY A 260 -2.06 -14.84 -21.32
C GLY A 260 -3.22 -15.29 -22.22
N GLN A 261 -4.14 -16.04 -21.66
CA GLN A 261 -5.38 -16.46 -22.33
C GLN A 261 -6.43 -15.36 -22.24
N TYR A 262 -7.07 -15.04 -23.37
CA TYR A 262 -8.17 -14.09 -23.43
C TYR A 262 -9.18 -14.50 -24.50
N ASP A 263 -10.45 -14.26 -24.21
CA ASP A 263 -11.53 -14.38 -25.18
C ASP A 263 -11.65 -13.05 -25.93
N GLY A 264 -11.18 -13.00 -27.18
CA GLY A 264 -11.25 -11.76 -27.95
C GLY A 264 -10.37 -11.70 -29.18
N PRO A 265 -10.32 -10.53 -29.85
CA PRO A 265 -9.40 -10.32 -30.95
C PRO A 265 -7.95 -10.44 -30.44
N SER A 266 -7.09 -11.04 -31.27
CA SER A 266 -5.65 -11.07 -31.01
C SER A 266 -5.11 -9.66 -30.74
N HIS A 267 -4.07 -9.59 -29.90
CA HIS A 267 -3.34 -8.34 -29.73
C HIS A 267 -2.88 -7.78 -31.09
N SER A 268 -2.86 -6.47 -31.22
CA SER A 268 -2.43 -5.78 -32.44
C SER A 268 -1.76 -4.46 -32.06
N SER A 269 -1.21 -3.75 -33.04
CA SER A 269 -0.60 -2.44 -32.80
C SER A 269 -1.63 -1.48 -32.18
N GLY A 270 -1.47 -1.18 -30.89
CA GLY A 270 -2.36 -0.30 -30.13
C GLY A 270 -3.54 -1.00 -29.44
N THR A 271 -3.70 -2.32 -29.58
CA THR A 271 -4.70 -3.10 -28.84
C THR A 271 -4.02 -4.23 -28.08
N HIS A 272 -4.02 -4.12 -26.74
CA HIS A 272 -3.36 -5.03 -25.82
C HIS A 272 -4.38 -5.60 -24.83
N PRO A 273 -5.17 -6.62 -25.23
CA PRO A 273 -6.18 -7.21 -24.35
C PRO A 273 -5.51 -7.84 -23.13
N ILE A 274 -6.18 -7.73 -21.98
CA ILE A 274 -5.68 -8.32 -20.73
C ILE A 274 -5.88 -9.84 -20.80
N GLY A 275 -4.79 -10.57 -20.95
CA GLY A 275 -4.76 -12.03 -20.81
C GLY A 275 -4.88 -12.47 -19.35
N THR A 276 -5.20 -13.74 -19.15
CA THR A 276 -5.23 -14.40 -17.84
C THR A 276 -4.26 -15.57 -17.83
N ALA A 277 -3.68 -15.85 -16.67
CA ALA A 277 -2.82 -17.02 -16.47
C ALA A 277 -2.91 -17.47 -15.02
N THR A 278 -2.83 -18.77 -14.78
CA THR A 278 -2.87 -19.33 -13.42
C THR A 278 -1.53 -19.93 -13.04
N VAL A 279 -1.06 -19.65 -11.83
CA VAL A 279 0.14 -20.24 -11.22
C VAL A 279 -0.26 -20.94 -9.93
N ARG A 280 -0.04 -22.26 -9.88
CA ARG A 280 -0.25 -23.09 -8.70
C ARG A 280 0.99 -23.11 -7.85
N VAL A 281 0.83 -22.79 -6.57
CA VAL A 281 1.93 -22.80 -5.60
C VAL A 281 1.62 -23.83 -4.51
N PRO A 282 2.39 -24.92 -4.41
CA PRO A 282 2.18 -25.93 -3.38
C PRO A 282 2.50 -25.38 -1.98
N ALA A 283 2.10 -26.14 -0.96
CA ALA A 283 2.55 -25.90 0.40
C ALA A 283 4.07 -26.04 0.47
N SER A 284 4.75 -25.17 1.22
CA SER A 284 6.20 -25.24 1.37
C SER A 284 6.64 -24.70 2.72
N GLU A 285 7.60 -25.37 3.35
CA GLU A 285 8.23 -24.86 4.58
C GLU A 285 9.17 -23.70 4.28
N GLU A 286 9.81 -23.70 3.10
CA GLU A 286 10.72 -22.66 2.67
C GLU A 286 9.96 -21.46 2.09
N PRO A 287 10.42 -20.22 2.35
CA PRO A 287 9.77 -19.05 1.78
C PRO A 287 9.99 -19.01 0.25
N ILE A 288 8.95 -18.70 -0.50
CA ILE A 288 8.99 -18.61 -1.96
C ILE A 288 8.93 -17.16 -2.42
N VAL A 289 9.82 -16.79 -3.33
CA VAL A 289 9.71 -15.58 -4.15
C VAL A 289 9.23 -16.00 -5.55
N LEU A 290 8.08 -15.48 -5.95
CA LEU A 290 7.52 -15.75 -7.28
C LEU A 290 7.83 -14.58 -8.23
N VAL A 291 8.30 -14.89 -9.44
CA VAL A 291 8.64 -13.91 -10.47
C VAL A 291 7.79 -14.17 -11.70
N LEU A 292 6.80 -13.31 -11.94
CA LEU A 292 5.84 -13.40 -13.02
C LEU A 292 6.23 -12.42 -14.12
N MET A 293 6.46 -12.93 -15.33
CA MET A 293 6.93 -12.11 -16.44
C MET A 293 5.97 -12.21 -17.63
N GLY A 294 5.44 -11.07 -18.07
CA GLY A 294 4.55 -10.94 -19.23
C GLY A 294 5.16 -10.01 -20.28
N TYR A 295 4.96 -10.27 -21.57
CA TYR A 295 5.12 -9.19 -22.56
C TYR A 295 3.84 -8.34 -22.59
N GLU A 296 2.73 -8.96 -23.00
CA GLU A 296 1.37 -8.43 -22.98
C GLU A 296 0.85 -8.22 -21.54
N PRO A 297 -0.22 -7.43 -21.33
CA PRO A 297 -0.82 -7.28 -20.01
C PRO A 297 -1.47 -8.60 -19.58
N ILE A 298 -1.05 -9.14 -18.43
CA ILE A 298 -1.57 -10.40 -17.88
C ILE A 298 -2.11 -10.16 -16.48
N ARG A 299 -3.30 -10.72 -16.22
CA ARG A 299 -3.87 -10.93 -14.90
C ARG A 299 -3.50 -12.33 -14.43
N TRP A 300 -2.51 -12.38 -13.54
CA TRP A 300 -2.03 -13.59 -12.91
C TRP A 300 -2.95 -13.98 -11.76
N THR A 301 -3.42 -15.22 -11.75
CA THR A 301 -4.15 -15.81 -10.63
C THR A 301 -3.23 -16.75 -9.89
N ILE A 302 -2.99 -16.48 -8.61
CA ILE A 302 -2.22 -17.33 -7.72
C ILE A 302 -3.18 -18.32 -7.05
N ASP A 303 -3.02 -19.59 -7.41
CA ASP A 303 -3.72 -20.72 -6.80
C ASP A 303 -2.79 -21.35 -5.76
N ALA A 304 -2.74 -20.72 -4.58
CA ALA A 304 -1.86 -21.11 -3.49
C ALA A 304 -2.54 -22.17 -2.59
N ALA A 305 -1.89 -23.32 -2.42
CA ALA A 305 -2.34 -24.34 -1.49
C ALA A 305 -2.27 -23.85 -0.02
N ASP A 306 -3.05 -24.48 0.86
CA ASP A 306 -2.94 -24.24 2.29
C ASP A 306 -1.50 -24.56 2.77
N GLY A 307 -0.86 -23.58 3.42
CA GLY A 307 0.55 -23.69 3.83
C GLY A 307 1.57 -23.24 2.77
N ALA A 308 1.14 -22.71 1.63
CA ALA A 308 2.04 -22.06 0.68
C ALA A 308 2.71 -20.83 1.35
N ASN A 309 4.04 -20.83 1.40
CA ASN A 309 4.82 -19.80 2.08
C ASN A 309 5.33 -18.74 1.10
N ILE A 310 4.43 -18.01 0.44
CA ILE A 310 4.82 -16.99 -0.54
C ILE A 310 5.27 -15.70 0.17
N ALA A 311 6.58 -15.48 0.20
CA ALA A 311 7.19 -14.31 0.82
C ALA A 311 7.01 -13.04 -0.02
N MET A 312 7.08 -13.12 -1.35
CA MET A 312 6.98 -11.96 -2.24
C MET A 312 6.64 -12.37 -3.67
N ILE A 313 5.99 -11.47 -4.40
CA ILE A 313 5.75 -11.59 -5.85
C ILE A 313 6.35 -10.40 -6.58
N PHE A 314 7.19 -10.68 -7.59
CA PHE A 314 7.55 -9.72 -8.63
C PHE A 314 6.66 -9.98 -9.84
N ALA A 315 5.99 -8.95 -10.35
CA ALA A 315 5.23 -9.08 -11.60
C ALA A 315 5.73 -8.03 -12.59
N GLY A 316 6.33 -8.45 -13.68
CA GLY A 316 7.10 -7.58 -14.57
C GLY A 316 6.80 -7.79 -16.03
N GLY A 317 6.80 -6.72 -16.80
CA GLY A 317 6.58 -6.81 -18.23
C GLY A 317 6.77 -5.50 -18.96
N TYR A 318 6.59 -5.55 -20.28
CA TYR A 318 6.51 -4.32 -21.06
C TYR A 318 5.22 -3.58 -20.71
N TYR A 319 4.08 -4.28 -20.76
CA TYR A 319 2.80 -3.80 -20.27
C TYR A 319 2.58 -4.12 -18.78
N SER A 320 1.68 -3.38 -18.13
CA SER A 320 1.38 -3.58 -16.71
C SER A 320 0.79 -4.97 -16.46
N GLN A 321 1.28 -5.58 -15.38
CA GLN A 321 0.86 -6.88 -14.90
C GLN A 321 -0.07 -6.68 -13.70
N SER A 322 -1.03 -7.57 -13.50
CA SER A 322 -1.88 -7.60 -12.30
C SER A 322 -1.84 -8.98 -11.66
N VAL A 323 -1.92 -9.04 -10.34
CA VAL A 323 -1.86 -10.29 -9.58
C VAL A 323 -3.09 -10.35 -8.68
N ASN A 324 -3.76 -11.50 -8.72
CA ASN A 324 -4.92 -11.84 -7.91
C ASN A 324 -4.66 -13.15 -7.18
N GLY A 325 -5.34 -13.36 -6.05
CA GLY A 325 -5.26 -14.61 -5.29
C GLY A 325 -4.00 -14.73 -4.43
N GLU A 326 -3.18 -13.68 -4.36
CA GLU A 326 -2.02 -13.68 -3.48
C GLU A 326 -2.44 -13.67 -2.00
N PRO A 327 -1.69 -14.33 -1.09
CA PRO A 327 -1.99 -14.27 0.33
C PRO A 327 -2.02 -12.83 0.86
N ARG A 328 -2.88 -12.57 1.84
CA ARG A 328 -3.25 -11.21 2.31
C ARG A 328 -2.05 -10.27 2.54
N ASN A 329 -0.95 -10.78 3.07
CA ASN A 329 0.24 -10.00 3.43
C ASN A 329 1.43 -10.21 2.49
N THR A 330 1.23 -10.86 1.34
CA THR A 330 2.30 -11.03 0.35
C THR A 330 2.42 -9.76 -0.49
N PRO A 331 3.56 -9.04 -0.45
CA PRO A 331 3.76 -7.88 -1.29
C PRO A 331 3.92 -8.29 -2.75
N VAL A 332 3.27 -7.49 -3.61
CA VAL A 332 3.39 -7.58 -5.07
C VAL A 332 4.14 -6.34 -5.53
N LEU A 333 5.15 -6.54 -6.38
CA LEU A 333 6.00 -5.48 -6.89
C LEU A 333 5.94 -5.45 -8.42
N ILE A 334 5.25 -4.45 -8.98
CA ILE A 334 5.17 -4.28 -10.44
C ILE A 334 6.47 -3.73 -11.03
N ARG A 335 6.94 -4.33 -12.14
CA ARG A 335 8.20 -3.97 -12.83
C ARG A 335 7.97 -3.72 -14.32
N SER A 336 8.81 -2.86 -14.88
CA SER A 336 8.82 -2.54 -16.31
C SER A 336 9.76 -3.44 -17.13
N SER A 337 10.27 -4.51 -16.52
CA SER A 337 11.15 -5.49 -17.12
C SER A 337 10.48 -6.86 -17.00
N GLY A 338 10.68 -7.72 -17.98
CA GLY A 338 10.09 -9.07 -17.98
C GLY A 338 10.41 -9.78 -19.29
N SER A 339 10.53 -11.11 -19.22
CA SER A 339 10.70 -11.92 -20.42
C SER A 339 10.05 -13.29 -20.27
N TYR A 340 9.49 -13.76 -21.37
CA TYR A 340 8.98 -15.12 -21.50
C TYR A 340 10.02 -16.13 -21.98
N GLU A 341 11.21 -15.65 -22.34
CA GLU A 341 12.34 -16.47 -22.78
C GLU A 341 13.57 -16.20 -21.91
N LYS A 342 14.21 -17.26 -21.41
CA LYS A 342 15.39 -17.19 -20.54
C LYS A 342 16.61 -16.54 -21.20
N THR A 343 16.73 -16.64 -22.52
CA THR A 343 17.93 -16.20 -23.27
C THR A 343 17.95 -14.70 -23.56
N ARG A 344 16.82 -14.00 -23.41
CA ARG A 344 16.70 -12.58 -23.74
C ARG A 344 17.32 -11.69 -22.65
N ASP A 345 17.80 -10.53 -23.06
CA ASP A 345 18.36 -9.54 -22.12
C ASP A 345 17.34 -9.04 -21.09
N ALA A 346 16.05 -9.07 -21.43
CA ALA A 346 14.99 -8.72 -20.49
C ALA A 346 14.91 -9.71 -19.31
N TYR A 347 15.18 -11.01 -19.53
CA TYR A 347 15.29 -11.99 -18.45
C TYR A 347 16.48 -11.66 -17.54
N LYS A 348 17.65 -11.39 -18.12
CA LYS A 348 18.87 -11.05 -17.35
C LYS A 348 18.67 -9.78 -16.51
N LYS A 349 17.96 -8.78 -17.06
CA LYS A 349 17.58 -7.57 -16.33
C LYS A 349 16.68 -7.91 -15.15
N MET A 350 15.62 -8.71 -15.37
CA MET A 350 14.76 -9.16 -14.27
C MET A 350 15.52 -9.95 -13.21
N ASP A 351 16.36 -10.93 -13.60
CA ASP A 351 17.18 -11.71 -12.66
C ASP A 351 18.10 -10.81 -11.82
N ALA A 352 18.75 -9.83 -12.44
CA ALA A 352 19.58 -8.85 -11.72
C ALA A 352 18.75 -7.99 -10.75
N GLU A 353 17.52 -7.61 -11.12
CA GLU A 353 16.62 -6.89 -10.24
C GLU A 353 16.15 -7.75 -9.06
N VAL A 354 15.78 -9.01 -9.31
CA VAL A 354 15.39 -9.97 -8.28
C VAL A 354 16.56 -10.20 -7.32
N LYS A 355 17.77 -10.40 -7.84
CA LYS A 355 19.00 -10.55 -7.05
C LYS A 355 19.33 -9.32 -6.21
N LEU A 356 19.09 -8.12 -6.73
CA LEU A 356 19.28 -6.90 -5.97
C LEU A 356 18.35 -6.82 -4.74
N PHE A 357 17.11 -7.30 -4.86
CA PHE A 357 16.15 -7.28 -3.76
C PHE A 357 16.30 -8.45 -2.79
N THR A 358 16.57 -9.64 -3.32
CA THR A 358 16.51 -10.89 -2.55
C THR A 358 17.88 -11.41 -2.13
N GLY A 359 18.95 -10.96 -2.79
CA GLY A 359 20.27 -11.58 -2.71
C GLY A 359 20.38 -12.91 -3.49
N ARG A 360 19.32 -13.33 -4.19
CA ARG A 360 19.19 -14.62 -4.88
C ARG A 360 18.92 -14.40 -6.38
N SER A 361 19.53 -15.22 -7.23
CA SER A 361 19.09 -15.33 -8.62
C SER A 361 17.86 -16.24 -8.71
N ILE A 362 17.19 -16.21 -9.86
CA ILE A 362 16.10 -17.11 -10.21
C ILE A 362 16.62 -18.57 -10.25
N ASP A 363 16.03 -19.43 -9.43
CA ASP A 363 16.39 -20.84 -9.30
C ASP A 363 15.77 -21.68 -10.43
N THR A 364 14.47 -21.51 -10.68
CA THR A 364 13.76 -22.20 -11.78
C THR A 364 13.01 -21.22 -12.67
N PHE A 365 12.86 -21.57 -13.95
CA PHE A 365 12.14 -20.77 -14.93
C PHE A 365 11.30 -21.66 -15.84
N GLN A 366 10.01 -21.35 -15.94
CA GLN A 366 9.07 -21.96 -16.88
C GLN A 366 8.56 -20.88 -17.84
N GLY A 367 8.85 -21.03 -19.13
CA GLY A 367 8.50 -20.04 -20.15
C GLY A 367 7.65 -20.65 -21.26
N LYS A 368 6.57 -19.96 -21.66
CA LYS A 368 5.78 -20.29 -22.85
C LYS A 368 5.50 -19.03 -23.65
N TYR A 369 5.16 -19.19 -24.93
CA TYR A 369 4.68 -18.08 -25.74
C TYR A 369 3.26 -17.68 -25.30
N ALA A 370 2.29 -18.57 -25.46
CA ALA A 370 0.91 -18.36 -25.01
C ALA A 370 0.55 -19.29 -23.85
N PHE A 371 -0.41 -18.88 -23.03
CA PHE A 371 -1.03 -19.73 -22.01
C PHE A 371 -2.04 -20.69 -22.67
N ASP A 372 -1.96 -21.98 -22.35
CA ASP A 372 -2.66 -23.10 -22.99
C ASP A 372 -3.56 -23.88 -22.01
N ASP A 373 -4.20 -23.17 -21.07
CA ASP A 373 -5.06 -23.68 -19.98
C ASP A 373 -4.36 -24.52 -18.88
N ASP A 374 -3.19 -25.09 -19.17
CA ASP A 374 -2.40 -25.80 -18.17
C ASP A 374 -1.69 -24.80 -17.24
N ALA A 375 -2.20 -24.69 -16.01
CA ALA A 375 -1.59 -23.85 -14.99
C ALA A 375 -0.12 -24.21 -14.77
N PHE A 376 0.73 -23.20 -14.61
CA PHE A 376 2.11 -23.41 -14.20
C PHE A 376 2.12 -23.97 -12.78
N VAL A 377 2.86 -25.03 -12.55
CA VAL A 377 3.05 -25.60 -11.21
C VAL A 377 4.46 -25.29 -10.77
N ILE A 378 4.60 -24.63 -9.63
CA ILE A 378 5.93 -24.40 -9.04
C ILE A 378 6.42 -25.71 -8.43
N ASP A 379 7.45 -26.29 -9.05
CA ASP A 379 8.11 -27.50 -8.55
C ASP A 379 9.05 -27.16 -7.37
N GLU A 380 9.03 -27.98 -6.32
CA GLU A 380 9.92 -27.86 -5.15
C GLU A 380 11.35 -28.34 -5.39
#